data_AF-A0A369J1N9-F1
#
_entry.id   AF-A0A369J1N9-F1
#
_cell.length_a   1.000
_cell.length_b   1.000
_cell.length_c   1.000
_cell.angle_alpha   90.00
_cell.angle_beta   90.00
_cell.angle_gamma   90.00
#
_symmetry.space_group_name_H-M   'P 1'
#
loop_
_entity.id
_entity.type
_entity.pdbx_description
1 polymer ?
#
loop_
_entity_poly.entity_id
_entity_poly.type
_entity_poly.pdbx_seq_one_letter_code
_entity_poly.pdbx_strand_id
1 'polypeptide(L)'
;MPENHTSPTLAVIQDMAAAYTGLVFGPVKIGYSLATFLFGFGTAQTYIYYRDFADDPLPIKLLVAVVWAADFAHQISLGHCTYWYLVRFFGVPAGLFNKAPQSVTAIIESSTILLFLVPAFFTYRFWRSSKKHIQVGLLAVLIAARLVMTSLLGGLISRAPSYVISLLRFRSIILFCWICGAAVDVLLTIALCYDLHVRQRSTMYYRTARMIDRLKMWCVATGMATSIVAAVMAVCFCIMDNNIWMGIYFVLPRLVSNSLLASLNLRRSLRQMDPTGTGDLALQPRHPPPGQHANGISICVDVVTEMPVKVMPYTSS
;
A
#
# COMPACT_ATOMS: atom_id res chain seq x y z
N MET A 1 -13.11 -43.06 -42.00
CA MET A 1 -12.61 -42.00 -41.11
C MET A 1 -12.43 -40.75 -41.97
N PRO A 2 -13.31 -39.75 -41.92
CA PRO A 2 -13.03 -38.49 -42.59
C PRO A 2 -12.11 -37.66 -41.68
N GLU A 3 -10.91 -37.37 -42.16
CA GLU A 3 -10.00 -36.41 -41.55
C GLU A 3 -10.70 -35.05 -41.51
N ASN A 4 -10.89 -34.54 -40.29
CA ASN A 4 -11.46 -33.25 -40.03
C ASN A 4 -10.42 -32.18 -40.41
N HIS A 5 -10.35 -31.83 -41.70
CA HIS A 5 -9.62 -30.67 -42.18
C HIS A 5 -10.35 -29.41 -41.70
N THR A 6 -10.16 -29.04 -40.43
CA THR A 6 -10.43 -27.68 -39.96
C THR A 6 -9.64 -26.73 -40.86
N SER A 7 -10.33 -25.91 -41.63
CA SER A 7 -9.69 -24.97 -42.54
C SER A 7 -8.69 -24.09 -41.77
N PRO A 8 -7.53 -23.74 -42.35
CA PRO A 8 -6.50 -22.95 -41.68
C PRO A 8 -7.03 -21.60 -41.18
N THR A 9 -8.07 -21.06 -41.82
CA THR A 9 -8.78 -19.86 -41.38
C THR A 9 -9.58 -20.07 -40.10
N LEU A 10 -10.23 -21.23 -39.92
CA LEU A 10 -10.98 -21.55 -38.70
C LEU A 10 -10.04 -21.70 -37.50
N ALA A 11 -8.89 -22.35 -37.69
CA ALA A 11 -7.86 -22.49 -36.65
C ALA A 11 -7.31 -21.13 -36.20
N VAL A 12 -6.99 -20.23 -37.15
CA VAL A 12 -6.54 -18.86 -36.84
C VAL A 12 -7.62 -18.06 -36.09
N ILE A 13 -8.89 -18.15 -36.50
CA ILE A 13 -10.00 -17.47 -35.81
C ILE A 13 -10.16 -18.00 -34.38
N GLN A 14 -10.01 -19.32 -34.19
CA GLN A 14 -10.14 -19.96 -32.88
C GLN A 14 -8.99 -19.60 -31.95
N ASP A 15 -7.76 -19.51 -32.48
CA ASP A 15 -6.58 -19.02 -31.75
C ASP A 15 -6.71 -17.53 -31.38
N MET A 16 -7.20 -16.69 -32.30
CA MET A 16 -7.47 -15.28 -32.01
C MET A 16 -8.56 -15.11 -30.95
N ALA A 17 -9.63 -15.90 -31.00
CA ALA A 17 -10.69 -15.89 -29.99
C ALA A 17 -10.18 -16.37 -28.62
N ALA A 18 -9.32 -17.39 -28.59
CA ALA A 18 -8.69 -17.87 -27.36
C ALA A 18 -7.75 -16.81 -26.76
N ALA A 19 -6.94 -16.15 -27.58
CA ALA A 19 -6.05 -15.06 -27.16
C ALA A 19 -6.84 -13.87 -26.60
N TYR A 20 -7.92 -13.47 -27.27
CA TYR A 20 -8.81 -12.40 -26.79
C TYR A 20 -9.46 -12.76 -25.46
N THR A 21 -9.97 -13.99 -25.33
CA THR A 21 -10.54 -14.50 -24.07
C THR A 21 -9.50 -14.50 -22.94
N GLY A 22 -8.24 -14.86 -23.25
CA GLY A 22 -7.12 -14.77 -22.32
C GLY A 22 -6.87 -13.36 -21.80
N LEU A 23 -7.00 -12.33 -22.65
CA LEU A 23 -6.82 -10.91 -22.26
C LEU A 23 -8.04 -10.33 -21.49
N VAL A 24 -9.19 -10.98 -21.55
CA VAL A 24 -10.40 -10.59 -20.80
C VAL A 24 -10.39 -11.15 -19.38
N PHE A 25 -9.98 -12.40 -19.19
CA PHE A 25 -10.03 -13.09 -17.88
C PHE A 25 -8.67 -13.27 -17.21
N GLY A 26 -7.60 -13.39 -17.98
CA GLY A 26 -6.23 -13.60 -17.49
C GLY A 26 -5.76 -12.49 -16.55
N PRO A 27 -5.88 -11.19 -16.91
CA PRO A 27 -5.44 -10.11 -16.03
C PRO A 27 -6.21 -10.06 -14.71
N VAL A 28 -7.51 -10.36 -14.73
CA VAL A 28 -8.35 -10.45 -13.53
C VAL A 28 -7.83 -11.55 -12.60
N LYS A 29 -7.49 -12.72 -13.15
CA LYS A 29 -6.92 -13.84 -12.38
C LYS A 29 -5.56 -13.50 -11.79
N ILE A 30 -4.66 -12.90 -12.57
CA ILE A 30 -3.33 -12.49 -12.12
C ILE A 30 -3.46 -11.42 -11.02
N GLY A 31 -4.30 -10.42 -11.24
CA GLY A 31 -4.57 -9.36 -10.27
C GLY A 31 -5.13 -9.91 -8.96
N TYR A 32 -6.06 -10.87 -9.02
CA TYR A 32 -6.58 -11.57 -7.84
C TYR A 32 -5.48 -12.31 -7.06
N SER A 33 -4.63 -13.07 -7.75
CA SER A 33 -3.53 -13.81 -7.11
C SER A 33 -2.55 -12.87 -6.42
N LEU A 34 -2.15 -11.78 -7.09
CA LEU A 34 -1.23 -10.79 -6.52
C LEU A 34 -1.88 -10.03 -5.34
N ALA A 35 -3.15 -9.66 -5.46
CA ALA A 35 -3.90 -9.02 -4.38
C ALA A 35 -4.02 -9.94 -3.14
N THR A 36 -4.17 -11.25 -3.36
CA THR A 36 -4.22 -12.26 -2.29
C THR A 36 -2.88 -12.37 -1.57
N PHE A 37 -1.77 -12.41 -2.32
CA PHE A 37 -0.42 -12.41 -1.74
C PHE A 37 -0.17 -11.15 -0.89
N LEU A 38 -0.50 -9.97 -1.43
CA LEU A 38 -0.35 -8.70 -0.72
C LEU A 38 -1.28 -8.58 0.49
N PHE A 39 -2.47 -9.20 0.46
CA PHE A 39 -3.36 -9.29 1.62
C PHE A 39 -2.74 -10.12 2.75
N GLY A 40 -2.08 -11.23 2.42
CA GLY A 40 -1.32 -12.01 3.40
C GLY A 40 -0.20 -11.17 4.04
N PHE A 41 0.57 -10.44 3.23
CA PHE A 41 1.59 -9.52 3.72
C PHE A 41 1.01 -8.43 4.63
N GLY A 42 -0.10 -7.80 4.22
CA GLY A 42 -0.81 -6.81 5.02
C GLY A 42 -1.30 -7.35 6.35
N THR A 43 -1.85 -8.56 6.36
CA THR A 43 -2.31 -9.23 7.60
C THR A 43 -1.14 -9.48 8.55
N ALA A 44 0.02 -9.92 8.04
CA ALA A 44 1.23 -10.07 8.85
C ALA A 44 1.68 -8.72 9.44
N GLN A 45 1.65 -7.64 8.64
CA GLN A 45 1.95 -6.29 9.13
C GLN A 45 0.95 -5.82 10.19
N THR A 46 -0.35 -6.09 10.04
CA THR A 46 -1.38 -5.77 11.04
C THR A 46 -1.13 -6.51 12.34
N TYR A 47 -0.79 -7.81 12.28
CA TYR A 47 -0.44 -8.59 13.47
C TYR A 47 0.79 -8.01 14.19
N ILE A 48 1.86 -7.71 13.44
CA ILE A 48 3.08 -7.07 13.99
C ILE A 48 2.74 -5.75 14.66
N TYR A 49 1.86 -4.94 14.05
CA TYR A 49 1.42 -3.67 14.63
C TYR A 49 0.77 -3.85 16.01
N TYR A 50 -0.22 -4.73 16.12
CA TYR A 50 -0.93 -4.94 17.39
C TYR A 50 -0.05 -5.59 18.47
N ARG A 51 0.94 -6.39 18.07
CA ARG A 51 1.92 -6.97 19.00
C ARG A 51 2.89 -5.92 19.53
N ASP A 52 3.42 -5.06 18.67
CA ASP A 52 4.56 -4.20 19.00
C ASP A 52 4.15 -2.79 19.49
N PHE A 53 2.89 -2.37 19.26
CA PHE A 53 2.37 -1.04 19.58
C PHE A 53 1.14 -1.10 20.49
N ALA A 54 1.22 -1.83 21.61
CA ALA A 54 0.16 -1.91 22.61
C ALA A 54 -0.21 -0.55 23.24
N ASP A 55 0.73 0.40 23.29
CA ASP A 55 0.53 1.72 23.91
C ASP A 55 0.06 2.81 22.94
N ASP A 56 -0.14 2.49 21.65
CA ASP A 56 -0.61 3.47 20.67
C ASP A 56 -2.03 3.97 21.01
N PRO A 57 -2.34 5.24 20.72
CA PRO A 57 -3.64 5.82 21.03
C PRO A 57 -4.75 5.16 20.21
N LEU A 58 -5.93 5.04 20.82
CA LEU A 58 -7.10 4.35 20.26
C LEU A 58 -7.45 4.74 18.80
N PRO A 59 -7.39 6.01 18.37
CA PRO A 59 -7.70 6.37 16.98
C PRO A 59 -6.80 5.69 15.94
N ILE A 60 -5.50 5.47 16.24
CA ILE A 60 -4.59 4.81 15.30
C ILE A 60 -4.89 3.31 15.25
N LYS A 61 -5.20 2.69 16.39
CA LYS A 61 -5.63 1.28 16.45
C LYS A 61 -6.92 1.07 15.66
N LEU A 62 -7.92 1.93 15.87
CA LEU A 62 -9.17 1.89 15.11
C LEU A 62 -8.93 2.07 13.61
N LEU A 63 -8.07 3.00 13.21
CA LEU A 63 -7.69 3.17 11.80
C LEU A 63 -7.11 1.87 11.22
N VAL A 64 -6.18 1.22 11.93
CA VAL A 64 -5.58 -0.05 11.49
C VAL A 64 -6.62 -1.17 11.41
N ALA A 65 -7.54 -1.26 12.38
CA ALA A 65 -8.63 -2.23 12.35
C ALA A 65 -9.55 -2.02 11.14
N VAL A 66 -9.96 -0.78 10.88
CA VAL A 66 -10.85 -0.45 9.74
C VAL A 66 -10.16 -0.71 8.41
N VAL A 67 -8.88 -0.35 8.28
CA VAL A 67 -8.09 -0.62 7.06
C VAL A 67 -8.00 -2.12 6.80
N TRP A 68 -7.68 -2.93 7.82
CA TRP A 68 -7.63 -4.38 7.66
C TRP A 68 -9.00 -5.00 7.34
N ALA A 69 -10.07 -4.52 8.00
CA ALA A 69 -11.43 -4.99 7.73
C ALA A 69 -11.88 -4.64 6.30
N ALA A 70 -11.57 -3.45 5.81
CA ALA A 70 -11.82 -3.06 4.43
C ALA A 70 -11.00 -3.91 3.45
N ASP A 71 -9.74 -4.20 3.77
CA ASP A 71 -8.90 -5.10 2.97
C ASP A 71 -9.49 -6.52 2.89
N PHE A 72 -9.98 -7.04 4.01
CA PHE A 72 -10.61 -8.36 4.10
C PHE A 72 -11.93 -8.43 3.33
N ALA A 73 -12.81 -7.43 3.49
CA ALA A 73 -14.05 -7.31 2.73
C ALA A 73 -13.78 -7.24 1.22
N HIS A 74 -12.77 -6.46 0.82
CA HIS A 74 -12.30 -6.41 -0.55
C HIS A 74 -11.83 -7.80 -1.03
N GLN A 75 -11.09 -8.55 -0.20
CA GLN A 75 -10.56 -9.87 -0.56
C GLN A 75 -11.68 -10.89 -0.82
N ILE A 76 -12.67 -10.94 0.06
CA ILE A 76 -13.85 -11.81 -0.10
C ILE A 76 -14.59 -11.43 -1.38
N SER A 77 -14.78 -10.13 -1.61
CA SER A 77 -15.50 -9.62 -2.78
C SER A 77 -14.77 -9.96 -4.09
N LEU A 78 -13.43 -9.86 -4.11
CA LEU A 78 -12.63 -10.30 -5.25
C LEU A 78 -12.75 -11.81 -5.49
N GLY A 79 -12.74 -12.62 -4.43
CA GLY A 79 -12.92 -14.06 -4.52
C GLY A 79 -14.27 -14.43 -5.14
N HIS A 80 -15.35 -13.83 -4.65
CA HIS A 80 -16.69 -14.03 -5.21
C HIS A 80 -16.80 -13.54 -6.66
N CYS A 81 -16.27 -12.33 -6.97
CA CYS A 81 -16.28 -11.77 -8.32
C CYS A 81 -15.53 -12.67 -9.31
N THR A 82 -14.36 -13.16 -8.91
CA THR A 82 -13.53 -14.06 -9.73
C THR A 82 -14.25 -15.40 -9.94
N TYR A 83 -14.85 -15.98 -8.91
CA TYR A 83 -15.65 -17.20 -9.03
C TYR A 83 -16.84 -17.01 -9.99
N TRP A 84 -17.55 -15.89 -9.87
CA TRP A 84 -18.69 -15.57 -10.71
C TRP A 84 -18.32 -15.54 -12.20
N TYR A 85 -17.29 -14.79 -12.57
CA TYR A 85 -16.93 -14.62 -13.98
C TYR A 85 -16.08 -15.77 -14.55
N LEU A 86 -15.19 -16.38 -13.75
CA LEU A 86 -14.26 -17.39 -14.27
C LEU A 86 -14.75 -18.83 -14.08
N VAL A 87 -15.65 -19.10 -13.14
CA VAL A 87 -16.15 -20.46 -12.89
C VAL A 87 -17.60 -20.60 -13.32
N ARG A 88 -18.49 -19.75 -12.80
CA ARG A 88 -19.94 -19.87 -13.07
C ARG A 88 -20.29 -19.59 -14.53
N PHE A 89 -19.63 -18.62 -15.16
CA PHE A 89 -19.81 -18.28 -16.58
C PHE A 89 -18.62 -18.74 -17.45
N PHE A 90 -17.93 -19.79 -17.03
CA PHE A 90 -16.80 -20.34 -17.79
C PHE A 90 -17.22 -20.70 -19.21
N GLY A 91 -16.47 -20.24 -20.21
CA GLY A 91 -16.76 -20.48 -21.63
C GLY A 91 -17.98 -19.75 -22.20
N VAL A 92 -18.63 -18.87 -21.42
CA VAL A 92 -19.82 -18.11 -21.85
C VAL A 92 -19.56 -16.59 -21.71
N PRO A 93 -18.96 -15.94 -22.73
CA PRO A 93 -18.65 -14.50 -22.69
C PRO A 93 -19.88 -13.60 -22.53
N ALA A 94 -21.06 -14.11 -22.89
CA ALA A 94 -22.34 -13.42 -22.70
C ALA A 94 -22.59 -13.02 -21.23
N GLY A 95 -21.94 -13.67 -20.26
CA GLY A 95 -22.00 -13.32 -18.84
C GLY A 95 -21.56 -11.88 -18.53
N LEU A 96 -20.71 -11.25 -19.34
CA LEU A 96 -20.32 -9.84 -19.16
C LEU A 96 -21.42 -8.85 -19.57
N PHE A 97 -22.39 -9.28 -20.38
CA PHE A 97 -23.55 -8.48 -20.76
C PHE A 97 -24.70 -8.58 -19.76
N ASN A 98 -24.57 -9.45 -18.75
CA ASN A 98 -25.50 -9.53 -17.64
C ASN A 98 -25.17 -8.49 -16.57
N LYS A 99 -26.12 -8.29 -15.65
CA LYS A 99 -25.94 -7.45 -14.47
C LYS A 99 -24.73 -7.92 -13.66
N ALA A 100 -23.85 -6.98 -13.32
CA ALA A 100 -22.69 -7.26 -12.51
C ALA A 100 -23.10 -7.81 -11.12
N PRO A 101 -22.38 -8.80 -10.57
CA PRO A 101 -22.65 -9.29 -9.23
C PRO A 101 -22.37 -8.18 -8.21
N GLN A 102 -23.10 -8.18 -7.09
CA GLN A 102 -22.96 -7.17 -6.03
C GLN A 102 -21.54 -7.09 -5.45
N SER A 103 -20.74 -8.16 -5.60
CA SER A 103 -19.32 -8.16 -5.24
C SER A 103 -18.50 -7.12 -6.00
N VAL A 104 -18.87 -6.72 -7.22
CA VAL A 104 -18.20 -5.63 -7.95
C VAL A 104 -18.39 -4.30 -7.22
N THR A 105 -19.61 -4.01 -6.75
CA THR A 105 -19.86 -2.81 -5.95
C THR A 105 -19.10 -2.88 -4.62
N ALA A 106 -19.08 -4.03 -3.95
CA ALA A 106 -18.33 -4.20 -2.71
C ALA A 106 -16.80 -4.02 -2.88
N ILE A 107 -16.24 -4.45 -4.03
CA ILE A 107 -14.84 -4.17 -4.41
C ILE A 107 -14.60 -2.66 -4.49
N ILE A 108 -15.48 -1.94 -5.18
CA ILE A 108 -15.36 -0.48 -5.36
C ILE A 108 -15.45 0.23 -4.02
N GLU A 109 -16.47 -0.05 -3.21
CA GLU A 109 -16.66 0.63 -1.92
C GLU A 109 -15.52 0.31 -0.92
N SER A 110 -15.07 -0.95 -0.86
CA SER A 110 -13.93 -1.30 0.00
C SER A 110 -12.64 -0.59 -0.44
N SER A 111 -12.42 -0.48 -1.75
CA SER A 111 -11.31 0.30 -2.31
C SER A 111 -11.45 1.78 -1.96
N THR A 112 -12.64 2.35 -2.09
CA THR A 112 -12.94 3.74 -1.76
C THR A 112 -12.60 4.06 -0.31
N ILE A 113 -12.94 3.19 0.64
CA ILE A 113 -12.60 3.36 2.05
C ILE A 113 -11.07 3.43 2.23
N LEU A 114 -10.32 2.49 1.63
CA LEU A 114 -8.86 2.45 1.73
C LEU A 114 -8.20 3.69 1.10
N LEU A 115 -8.68 4.08 -0.07
CA LEU A 115 -8.18 5.21 -0.86
C LEU A 115 -8.60 6.57 -0.28
N PHE A 116 -9.50 6.59 0.70
CA PHE A 116 -9.81 7.75 1.53
C PHE A 116 -8.96 7.76 2.80
N LEU A 117 -9.00 6.69 3.59
CA LEU A 117 -8.39 6.65 4.92
C LEU A 117 -6.87 6.82 4.88
N VAL A 118 -6.20 6.17 3.93
CA VAL A 118 -4.73 6.18 3.85
C VAL A 118 -4.21 7.57 3.44
N PRO A 119 -4.66 8.18 2.33
CA PRO A 119 -4.26 9.56 2.01
C PRO A 119 -4.67 10.55 3.10
N ALA A 120 -5.86 10.43 3.70
CA ALA A 120 -6.30 11.32 4.79
C ALA A 120 -5.34 11.24 5.99
N PHE A 121 -4.90 10.04 6.37
CA PHE A 121 -3.90 9.87 7.43
C PHE A 121 -2.56 10.52 7.09
N PHE A 122 -2.06 10.34 5.86
CA PHE A 122 -0.81 10.96 5.45
C PHE A 122 -0.91 12.48 5.33
N THR A 123 -2.05 13.02 4.86
CA THR A 123 -2.35 14.45 4.85
C THR A 123 -2.41 15.01 6.27
N TYR A 124 -3.01 14.30 7.23
CA TYR A 124 -2.99 14.69 8.64
C TYR A 124 -1.56 14.76 9.20
N ARG A 125 -0.73 13.77 8.90
CA ARG A 125 0.69 13.79 9.30
C ARG A 125 1.46 14.93 8.65
N PHE A 126 1.20 15.21 7.38
CA PHE A 126 1.77 16.34 6.67
C PHE A 126 1.36 17.67 7.32
N TRP A 127 0.08 17.86 7.65
CA TRP A 127 -0.41 19.06 8.31
C TRP A 127 0.28 19.32 9.65
N ARG A 128 0.39 18.28 10.50
CA ARG A 128 1.08 18.36 11.79
C ARG A 128 2.57 18.72 11.65
N SER A 129 3.16 18.39 10.52
CA SER A 129 4.56 18.65 10.20
C SER A 129 4.77 20.06 9.60
N SER A 130 4.03 20.40 8.56
CA SER A 130 4.30 21.58 7.73
C SER A 130 3.58 22.85 8.19
N LYS A 131 2.45 22.72 8.90
CA LYS A 131 1.54 23.83 9.27
C LYS A 131 1.02 24.66 8.07
N LYS A 132 1.15 24.15 6.84
CA LYS A 132 0.67 24.80 5.61
C LYS A 132 -0.81 24.51 5.34
N HIS A 133 -1.69 25.39 5.81
CA HIS A 133 -3.15 25.19 5.75
C HIS A 133 -3.72 25.12 4.33
N ILE A 134 -3.20 25.90 3.38
CA ILE A 134 -3.73 25.95 1.99
C ILE A 134 -3.51 24.60 1.26
N GLN A 135 -2.29 24.06 1.33
CA GLN A 135 -1.96 22.79 0.67
C GLN A 135 -2.75 21.61 1.26
N VAL A 136 -2.92 21.62 2.59
CA VAL A 136 -3.73 20.62 3.29
C VAL A 136 -5.20 20.73 2.90
N GLY A 137 -5.73 21.95 2.80
CA GLY A 137 -7.11 22.20 2.34
C GLY A 137 -7.33 21.67 0.92
N LEU A 138 -6.41 21.94 0.00
CA LEU A 138 -6.47 21.42 -1.37
C LEU A 138 -6.46 19.89 -1.41
N LEU A 139 -5.55 19.24 -0.67
CA LEU A 139 -5.50 17.77 -0.57
C LEU A 139 -6.79 17.20 0.01
N ALA A 140 -7.33 17.81 1.07
CA ALA A 140 -8.58 17.37 1.70
C ALA A 140 -9.77 17.46 0.73
N VAL A 141 -9.87 18.55 -0.04
CA VAL A 141 -10.91 18.71 -1.07
C VAL A 141 -10.79 17.65 -2.16
N LEU A 142 -9.58 17.37 -2.65
CA LEU A 142 -9.38 16.34 -3.68
C LEU A 142 -9.69 14.93 -3.16
N ILE A 143 -9.26 14.61 -1.94
CA ILE A 143 -9.58 13.33 -1.28
C ILE A 143 -11.09 13.17 -1.09
N ALA A 144 -11.78 14.22 -0.64
CA ALA A 144 -13.23 14.21 -0.47
C ALA A 144 -13.98 14.10 -1.83
N ALA A 145 -13.53 14.83 -2.85
CA ALA A 145 -14.09 14.74 -4.20
C ALA A 145 -13.96 13.32 -4.76
N ARG A 146 -12.79 12.69 -4.58
CA ARG A 146 -12.57 11.29 -4.97
C ARG A 146 -13.50 10.34 -4.22
N LEU A 147 -13.64 10.49 -2.90
CA LEU A 147 -14.55 9.69 -2.08
C LEU A 147 -15.98 9.74 -2.62
N VAL A 148 -16.52 10.96 -2.81
CA VAL A 148 -17.90 11.15 -3.29
C VAL A 148 -18.08 10.56 -4.69
N MET A 149 -17.17 10.83 -5.62
CA MET A 149 -17.29 10.38 -7.00
C MET A 149 -17.13 8.87 -7.14
N THR A 150 -16.26 8.24 -6.35
CA THR A 150 -16.10 6.78 -6.38
C THR A 150 -17.27 6.04 -5.74
N SER A 151 -17.85 6.53 -4.64
CA SER A 151 -19.08 5.95 -4.06
C SER A 151 -20.31 6.18 -4.95
N LEU A 152 -20.40 7.34 -5.63
CA LEU A 152 -21.41 7.55 -6.66
C LEU A 152 -21.27 6.52 -7.78
N LEU A 153 -20.05 6.28 -8.26
CA LEU A 153 -19.76 5.29 -9.28
C LEU A 153 -20.18 3.87 -8.83
N GLY A 154 -19.86 3.46 -7.60
CA GLY A 154 -20.28 2.18 -7.03
C GLY A 154 -21.81 2.03 -7.01
N GLY A 155 -22.51 3.08 -6.58
CA GLY A 155 -23.97 3.16 -6.59
C GLY A 155 -24.60 3.10 -7.99
N LEU A 156 -23.97 3.72 -8.99
CA LEU A 156 -24.41 3.69 -10.38
C LEU A 156 -24.20 2.32 -11.03
N ILE A 157 -23.03 1.70 -10.80
CA ILE A 157 -22.70 0.37 -11.31
C ILE A 157 -23.65 -0.69 -10.73
N SER A 158 -24.02 -0.59 -9.44
CA SER A 158 -24.96 -1.53 -8.81
C SER A 158 -26.35 -1.57 -9.46
N ARG A 159 -26.75 -0.45 -10.09
CA ARG A 159 -28.04 -0.27 -10.77
C ARG A 159 -27.96 -0.49 -12.28
N ALA A 160 -26.75 -0.60 -12.83
CA ALA A 160 -26.58 -0.77 -14.26
C ALA A 160 -27.08 -2.15 -14.72
N PRO A 161 -27.70 -2.24 -15.91
CA PRO A 161 -28.24 -3.49 -16.43
C PRO A 161 -27.14 -4.47 -16.86
N SER A 162 -25.96 -3.96 -17.23
CA SER A 162 -24.81 -4.79 -17.58
C SER A 162 -23.48 -4.15 -17.19
N TYR A 163 -22.48 -5.00 -17.02
CA TYR A 163 -21.11 -4.58 -16.72
C TYR A 163 -20.53 -3.73 -17.86
N VAL A 164 -20.63 -4.20 -19.11
CA VAL A 164 -20.07 -3.49 -20.29
C VAL A 164 -20.73 -2.11 -20.50
N ILE A 165 -22.06 -2.03 -20.40
CA ILE A 165 -22.77 -0.75 -20.56
C ILE A 165 -22.37 0.23 -19.45
N SER A 166 -22.15 -0.27 -18.22
CA SER A 166 -21.74 0.59 -17.10
C SER A 166 -20.37 1.24 -17.34
N LEU A 167 -19.40 0.50 -17.89
CA LEU A 167 -18.07 1.04 -18.21
C LEU A 167 -18.12 2.12 -19.28
N LEU A 168 -18.90 1.88 -20.34
CA LEU A 168 -19.03 2.84 -21.45
C LEU A 168 -19.79 4.08 -21.00
N ARG A 169 -20.91 3.90 -20.30
CA ARG A 169 -21.79 5.00 -19.87
C ARG A 169 -21.13 5.90 -18.82
N PHE A 170 -20.35 5.32 -17.92
CA PHE A 170 -19.71 6.05 -16.81
C PHE A 170 -18.20 6.25 -17.01
N ARG A 171 -17.71 6.09 -18.25
CA ARG A 171 -16.28 6.20 -18.62
C ARG A 171 -15.64 7.49 -18.09
N SER A 172 -16.32 8.63 -18.24
CA SER A 172 -15.80 9.93 -17.77
C SER A 172 -15.64 10.00 -16.25
N ILE A 173 -16.56 9.39 -15.50
CA ILE A 173 -16.49 9.34 -14.03
C ILE A 173 -15.34 8.43 -13.59
N ILE A 174 -15.15 7.28 -14.25
CA ILE A 174 -14.05 6.36 -13.99
C ILE A 174 -12.71 7.06 -14.21
N LEU A 175 -12.53 7.73 -15.36
CA LEU A 175 -11.33 8.48 -15.68
C LEU A 175 -11.07 9.60 -14.68
N PHE A 176 -12.10 10.36 -14.31
CA PHE A 176 -12.00 11.39 -13.28
C PHE A 176 -11.47 10.81 -11.96
N CYS A 177 -12.01 9.68 -11.50
CA CYS A 177 -11.60 9.06 -10.24
C CYS A 177 -10.11 8.65 -10.24
N TRP A 178 -9.61 8.16 -11.38
CA TRP A 178 -8.22 7.75 -11.50
C TRP A 178 -7.26 8.93 -11.64
N ILE A 179 -7.60 9.92 -12.47
CA ILE A 179 -6.80 11.14 -12.63
C ILE A 179 -6.75 11.91 -11.30
N CYS A 180 -7.89 12.05 -10.61
CA CYS A 180 -7.97 12.66 -9.30
C CYS A 180 -7.13 11.88 -8.27
N GLY A 181 -7.19 10.54 -8.29
CA GLY A 181 -6.34 9.69 -7.45
C GLY A 181 -4.84 9.89 -7.69
N ALA A 182 -4.41 9.91 -8.95
CA ALA A 182 -3.03 10.19 -9.31
C ALA A 182 -2.60 11.61 -8.87
N ALA A 183 -3.47 12.60 -9.03
CA ALA A 183 -3.21 13.97 -8.58
C ALA A 183 -3.03 14.05 -7.05
N VAL A 184 -3.86 13.36 -6.27
CA VAL A 184 -3.72 13.27 -4.81
C VAL A 184 -2.36 12.67 -4.44
N ASP A 185 -1.99 11.54 -5.05
CA ASP A 185 -0.74 10.84 -4.73
C ASP A 185 0.49 11.69 -5.10
N VAL A 186 0.49 12.35 -6.27
CA VAL A 186 1.58 13.23 -6.72
C VAL A 186 1.71 14.46 -5.81
N LEU A 187 0.60 15.15 -5.52
CA LEU A 187 0.61 16.34 -4.66
C LEU A 187 1.04 16.00 -3.24
N LEU A 188 0.57 14.89 -2.68
CA LEU A 188 0.96 14.42 -1.36
C LEU A 188 2.45 14.05 -1.34
N THR A 189 2.95 13.37 -2.37
CA THR A 189 4.37 13.01 -2.50
C THR A 189 5.24 14.27 -2.55
N ILE A 190 4.90 15.24 -3.41
CA ILE A 190 5.62 16.52 -3.51
C ILE A 190 5.60 17.26 -2.17
N ALA A 191 4.46 17.29 -1.48
CA ALA A 191 4.31 17.93 -0.19
C ALA A 191 5.22 17.29 0.88
N LEU A 192 5.28 15.97 0.94
CA LEU A 192 6.14 15.23 1.87
C LEU A 192 7.63 15.40 1.52
N CYS A 193 8.00 15.38 0.23
CA CYS A 193 9.36 15.65 -0.23
C CYS A 193 9.83 17.06 0.13
N TYR A 194 9.00 18.06 -0.11
CA TYR A 194 9.32 19.45 0.19
C TYR A 194 9.52 19.65 1.70
N ASP A 195 8.61 19.12 2.52
CA ASP A 195 8.70 19.25 3.97
C ASP A 195 9.93 18.51 4.54
N LEU A 196 10.29 17.36 3.96
CA LEU A 196 11.54 16.67 4.27
C LEU A 196 12.77 17.53 3.93
N HIS A 197 12.80 18.13 2.75
CA HIS A 197 13.93 18.96 2.30
C HIS A 197 14.13 20.21 3.17
N VAL A 198 13.04 20.91 3.53
CA VAL A 198 13.12 22.11 4.38
C VAL A 198 13.62 21.76 5.79
N ARG A 199 13.16 20.65 6.36
CA ARG A 199 13.54 20.22 7.71
C ARG A 199 14.97 19.73 7.82
N GLN A 200 15.52 19.12 6.76
CA GLN A 200 16.93 18.77 6.71
C GLN A 200 17.86 19.99 6.83
N ARG A 201 17.38 21.20 6.50
CA ARG A 201 18.17 22.43 6.62
C ARG A 201 18.08 23.13 7.98
N SER A 202 17.09 22.82 8.83
CA SER A 202 16.79 23.56 10.07
C SER A 202 17.13 22.79 11.36
N THR A 203 18.29 22.13 11.35
CA THR A 203 18.79 21.18 12.35
C THR A 203 18.78 21.70 13.80
N MET A 204 17.73 21.38 14.58
CA MET A 204 17.75 21.57 16.06
C MET A 204 17.07 20.46 16.88
N TYR A 205 16.50 19.40 16.28
CA TYR A 205 15.86 18.30 17.04
C TYR A 205 16.25 16.91 16.51
N TYR A 206 17.29 16.31 17.09
CA TYR A 206 18.00 15.17 16.48
C TYR A 206 17.25 13.82 16.48
N ARG A 207 16.36 13.54 17.45
CA ARG A 207 15.75 12.20 17.61
C ARG A 207 14.40 12.03 16.91
N THR A 208 13.42 12.88 17.25
CA THR A 208 12.06 12.80 16.67
C THR A 208 12.04 13.19 15.19
N ALA A 209 12.88 14.16 14.77
CA ALA A 209 12.93 14.58 13.37
C ALA A 209 13.44 13.45 12.46
N ARG A 210 14.52 12.75 12.85
CA ARG A 210 15.09 11.64 12.08
C ARG A 210 14.09 10.49 11.87
N MET A 211 13.29 10.20 12.89
CA MET A 211 12.23 9.19 12.82
C MET A 211 11.14 9.60 11.82
N ILE A 212 10.67 10.85 11.91
CA ILE A 212 9.67 11.42 11.01
C ILE A 212 10.18 11.43 9.56
N ASP A 213 11.45 11.77 9.35
CA ASP A 213 12.05 11.90 8.03
C ASP A 213 12.16 10.54 7.31
N ARG A 214 12.54 9.47 8.01
CA ARG A 214 12.53 8.12 7.42
C ARG A 214 11.12 7.64 7.07
N LEU A 215 10.13 7.96 7.91
CA LEU A 215 8.73 7.64 7.64
C LEU A 215 8.21 8.37 6.40
N LYS A 216 8.61 9.63 6.21
CA LYS A 216 8.28 10.41 5.00
C LYS A 216 8.95 9.84 3.76
N MET A 217 10.23 9.45 3.82
CA MET A 217 10.92 8.84 2.67
C MET A 217 10.23 7.56 2.19
N TRP A 218 9.82 6.69 3.11
CA TRP A 218 9.04 5.50 2.76
C TRP A 218 7.70 5.85 2.14
N CYS A 219 6.98 6.81 2.72
CA CYS A 219 5.71 7.29 2.17
C CYS A 219 5.86 7.87 0.75
N VAL A 220 6.96 8.59 0.50
CA VAL A 220 7.30 9.16 -0.81
C VAL A 220 7.57 8.05 -1.82
N ALA A 221 8.40 7.07 -1.46
CA ALA A 221 8.67 5.92 -2.32
C ALA A 221 7.38 5.18 -2.71
N THR A 222 6.48 4.96 -1.75
CA THR A 222 5.20 4.30 -2.01
C THR A 222 4.23 5.18 -2.79
N GLY A 223 4.18 6.49 -2.56
CA GLY A 223 3.31 7.43 -3.28
C GLY A 223 3.72 7.63 -4.73
N MET A 224 5.02 7.61 -5.04
CA MET A 224 5.51 7.57 -6.42
C MET A 224 5.12 6.27 -7.11
N ALA A 225 5.30 5.13 -6.43
CA ALA A 225 4.92 3.83 -6.98
C ALA A 225 3.41 3.74 -7.27
N THR A 226 2.54 4.20 -6.36
CA THR A 226 1.09 4.18 -6.57
C THR A 226 0.65 5.13 -7.68
N SER A 227 1.32 6.29 -7.81
CA SER A 227 1.09 7.23 -8.92
C SER A 227 1.42 6.62 -10.28
N ILE A 228 2.55 5.92 -10.39
CA ILE A 228 2.95 5.20 -11.62
C ILE A 228 1.93 4.11 -11.95
N VAL A 229 1.54 3.31 -10.96
CA VAL A 229 0.55 2.25 -11.13
C VAL A 229 -0.80 2.82 -11.59
N ALA A 230 -1.24 3.94 -11.00
CA ALA A 230 -2.48 4.62 -11.39
C ALA A 230 -2.40 5.19 -12.82
N ALA A 231 -1.26 5.74 -13.22
CA ALA A 231 -1.05 6.24 -14.58
C ALA A 231 -1.08 5.10 -15.60
N VAL A 232 -0.36 4.00 -15.35
CA VAL A 232 -0.38 2.80 -16.22
C VAL A 232 -1.80 2.26 -16.34
N MET A 233 -2.54 2.17 -15.22
CA MET A 233 -3.94 1.74 -15.22
C MET A 233 -4.83 2.63 -16.10
N ALA A 234 -4.69 3.96 -16.00
CA ALA A 234 -5.46 4.90 -16.80
C ALA A 234 -5.11 4.78 -18.29
N VAL A 235 -3.83 4.64 -18.64
CA VAL A 235 -3.37 4.44 -20.02
C VAL A 235 -3.94 3.13 -20.59
N CYS A 236 -3.86 2.03 -19.85
CA CYS A 236 -4.39 0.73 -20.28
C CYS A 236 -5.89 0.81 -20.60
N PHE A 237 -6.68 1.50 -19.78
CA PHE A 237 -8.12 1.66 -20.02
C PHE A 237 -8.48 2.61 -21.17
N CYS A 238 -7.61 3.58 -21.46
CA CYS A 238 -7.81 4.51 -22.56
C CYS A 238 -7.52 3.85 -23.92
N ILE A 239 -6.46 3.03 -23.98
CA ILE A 239 -5.90 2.52 -25.24
C ILE A 239 -6.36 1.09 -25.53
N MET A 240 -6.50 0.25 -24.52
CA MET A 240 -6.71 -1.19 -24.72
C MET A 240 -8.16 -1.59 -24.48
N ASP A 241 -8.76 -2.27 -25.46
CA ASP A 241 -10.10 -2.88 -25.35
C ASP A 241 -10.06 -4.23 -24.60
N ASN A 242 -9.35 -4.28 -23.48
CA ASN A 242 -9.19 -5.47 -22.63
C ASN A 242 -9.30 -5.13 -21.13
N ASN A 243 -9.22 -6.15 -20.29
CA ASN A 243 -9.39 -6.00 -18.83
C ASN A 243 -8.06 -5.92 -18.07
N ILE A 244 -6.95 -5.55 -18.71
CA ILE A 244 -5.65 -5.41 -18.02
C ILE A 244 -5.73 -4.38 -16.89
N TRP A 245 -6.41 -3.26 -17.13
CA TRP A 245 -6.64 -2.22 -16.13
C TRP A 245 -7.33 -2.76 -14.87
N MET A 246 -8.21 -3.76 -14.99
CA MET A 246 -8.91 -4.35 -13.84
C MET A 246 -7.96 -5.16 -12.95
N GLY A 247 -7.04 -5.91 -13.58
CA GLY A 247 -6.01 -6.64 -12.83
C GLY A 247 -5.13 -5.69 -12.00
N ILE A 248 -4.77 -4.55 -12.58
CA ILE A 248 -4.02 -3.50 -11.88
C ILE A 248 -4.87 -2.87 -10.76
N TYR A 249 -6.14 -2.59 -11.03
CA TYR A 249 -7.08 -2.03 -10.06
C TYR A 249 -7.25 -2.92 -8.83
N PHE A 250 -7.27 -4.25 -8.98
CA PHE A 250 -7.39 -5.19 -7.86
C PHE A 250 -6.21 -5.13 -6.88
N VAL A 251 -5.04 -4.76 -7.39
CA VAL A 251 -3.78 -4.72 -6.63
C VAL A 251 -3.58 -3.35 -5.97
N LEU A 252 -4.06 -2.27 -6.59
CA LEU A 252 -3.79 -0.89 -6.17
C LEU A 252 -4.21 -0.60 -4.69
N PRO A 253 -5.42 -0.93 -4.22
CA PRO A 253 -5.82 -0.69 -2.82
C PRO A 253 -4.89 -1.38 -1.81
N ARG A 254 -4.36 -2.56 -2.16
CA ARG A 254 -3.41 -3.32 -1.32
C ARG A 254 -2.08 -2.62 -1.18
N LEU A 255 -1.58 -2.00 -2.25
CA LEU A 255 -0.34 -1.22 -2.18
C LEU A 255 -0.51 -0.03 -1.23
N VAL A 256 -1.66 0.62 -1.32
CA VAL A 256 -2.02 1.77 -0.47
C VAL A 256 -2.13 1.35 0.99
N SER A 257 -2.90 0.31 1.34
CA SER A 257 -3.01 -0.16 2.73
C SER A 257 -1.67 -0.67 3.30
N ASN A 258 -0.90 -1.42 2.51
CA ASN A 258 0.41 -1.91 2.91
C ASN A 258 1.40 -0.78 3.17
N SER A 259 1.35 0.33 2.41
CA SER A 259 2.19 1.50 2.66
C SER A 259 1.91 2.16 4.02
N LEU A 260 0.63 2.23 4.42
CA LEU A 260 0.23 2.75 5.72
C LEU A 260 0.78 1.86 6.84
N LEU A 261 0.54 0.55 6.75
CA LEU A 261 0.99 -0.41 7.75
C LEU A 261 2.53 -0.44 7.86
N ALA A 262 3.23 -0.38 6.73
CA ALA A 262 4.69 -0.29 6.70
C ALA A 262 5.19 0.97 7.39
N SER A 263 4.56 2.12 7.13
CA SER A 263 4.87 3.37 7.82
C SER A 263 4.66 3.25 9.34
N LEU A 264 3.57 2.63 9.79
CA LEU A 264 3.33 2.46 11.22
C LEU A 264 4.35 1.51 11.87
N ASN A 265 4.68 0.40 11.21
CA ASN A 265 5.58 -0.63 11.70
C ASN A 265 7.06 -0.24 11.66
N LEU A 266 7.47 0.62 10.72
CA LEU A 266 8.85 1.12 10.64
C LEU A 266 9.30 1.80 11.93
N ARG A 267 8.36 2.33 12.72
CA ARG A 267 8.64 2.92 14.03
C ARG A 267 9.37 1.97 14.99
N ARG A 268 9.18 0.65 14.86
CA ARG A 268 9.91 -0.34 15.67
C ARG A 268 11.38 -0.41 15.29
N SER A 269 11.68 -0.54 14.00
CA SER A 269 13.05 -0.61 13.50
C SER A 269 13.84 0.64 13.89
N LEU A 270 13.18 1.81 13.88
CA LEU A 270 13.74 3.08 14.33
C LEU A 270 14.03 3.10 15.85
N ARG A 271 13.18 2.50 16.69
CA ARG A 271 13.44 2.37 18.14
C ARG A 271 14.64 1.47 18.43
N GLN A 272 14.81 0.40 17.64
CA GLN A 272 15.92 -0.55 17.81
C GLN A 272 17.27 -0.02 17.33
N MET A 273 17.28 0.91 16.36
CA MET A 273 18.51 1.59 15.90
C MET A 273 19.02 2.67 16.85
N ASP A 274 18.30 2.97 17.95
CA ASP A 274 18.73 3.86 19.03
C ASP A 274 19.09 3.10 20.35
N PRO A 275 20.03 2.13 20.41
CA PRO A 275 20.40 1.48 21.68
C PRO A 275 21.18 2.39 22.64
N THR A 276 21.86 3.42 22.15
CA THR A 276 22.83 4.24 22.90
C THR A 276 22.22 5.34 23.78
N GLY A 277 20.90 5.44 23.89
CA GLY A 277 20.23 6.55 24.57
C GLY A 277 19.62 6.25 25.95
N THR A 278 19.65 5.02 26.43
CA THR A 278 18.87 4.60 27.62
C THR A 278 19.56 3.56 28.52
N GLY A 279 20.90 3.55 28.55
CA GLY A 279 21.70 2.63 29.37
C GLY A 279 22.58 3.27 30.47
N ASP A 280 23.16 4.45 30.24
CA ASP A 280 24.31 4.92 31.06
C ASP A 280 24.04 6.14 31.97
N LEU A 281 22.79 6.40 32.34
CA LEU A 281 22.46 7.44 33.34
C LEU A 281 22.00 6.89 34.69
N ALA A 282 22.37 5.64 35.01
CA ALA A 282 22.37 5.15 36.38
C ALA A 282 23.67 5.56 37.07
N LEU A 283 23.66 6.75 37.69
CA LEU A 283 24.36 7.10 38.93
C LEU A 283 25.71 6.40 39.21
N GLN A 284 26.82 7.04 38.83
CA GLN A 284 28.01 7.04 39.68
C GLN A 284 28.54 8.48 39.80
N PRO A 285 28.45 9.12 40.99
CA PRO A 285 29.22 10.32 41.26
C PRO A 285 30.68 9.90 41.45
N ARG A 286 31.49 9.96 40.39
CA ARG A 286 32.94 9.90 40.52
C ARG A 286 33.42 11.21 41.13
N HIS A 287 33.70 11.19 42.43
CA HIS A 287 34.63 12.15 43.02
C HIS A 287 35.98 12.04 42.28
N PRO A 288 36.58 13.16 41.83
CA PRO A 288 37.94 13.13 41.34
C PRO A 288 38.90 12.98 42.54
N PRO A 289 39.91 12.10 42.50
CA PRO A 289 40.98 12.14 43.48
C PRO A 289 41.82 13.41 43.24
N PRO A 290 42.28 14.09 44.29
CA PRO A 290 43.10 15.27 44.12
C PRO A 290 44.54 14.86 43.78
N GLY A 291 45.02 15.39 42.66
CA GLY A 291 46.45 15.50 42.35
C GLY A 291 47.03 14.36 41.51
N GLN A 292 47.12 14.57 40.20
CA GLN A 292 48.31 14.18 39.44
C GLN A 292 48.38 14.92 38.11
N HIS A 293 49.60 15.40 37.83
CA HIS A 293 49.96 16.22 36.68
C HIS A 293 49.71 15.53 35.33
N ALA A 294 49.39 16.35 34.33
CA ALA A 294 49.31 15.98 32.94
C ALA A 294 50.61 15.34 32.42
N ASN A 295 50.48 14.27 31.63
CA ASN A 295 51.15 14.08 30.34
C ASN A 295 50.79 12.70 29.77
N GLY A 296 50.21 12.67 28.56
CA GLY A 296 50.03 11.43 27.79
C GLY A 296 48.78 11.46 26.91
N ILE A 297 48.96 11.73 25.62
CA ILE A 297 47.95 11.46 24.59
C ILE A 297 47.83 9.94 24.48
N SER A 298 46.68 9.37 24.88
CA SER A 298 46.38 7.96 24.69
C SER A 298 45.38 7.82 23.55
N ILE A 299 45.86 7.31 22.42
CA ILE A 299 45.03 6.88 21.29
C ILE A 299 44.60 5.45 21.60
N CYS A 300 43.33 5.23 21.97
CA CYS A 300 42.77 3.88 22.04
C CYS A 300 42.48 3.38 20.62
N VAL A 301 43.24 2.38 20.20
CA VAL A 301 42.92 1.52 19.05
C VAL A 301 42.13 0.34 19.62
N ASP A 302 40.82 0.31 19.38
CA ASP A 302 39.99 -0.83 19.76
C ASP A 302 40.30 -2.02 18.83
N VAL A 303 41.13 -2.94 19.33
CA VAL A 303 41.38 -4.25 18.72
C VAL A 303 40.21 -5.17 19.06
N VAL A 304 39.50 -5.59 18.01
CA VAL A 304 38.49 -6.66 18.05
C VAL A 304 39.11 -7.92 18.66
N THR A 305 38.62 -8.36 19.82
CA THR A 305 38.99 -9.64 20.42
C THR A 305 37.74 -10.48 20.75
N GLU A 306 37.59 -11.51 19.92
CA GLU A 306 37.18 -12.91 20.18
C GLU A 306 36.08 -13.25 21.19
N MET A 307 35.13 -14.05 20.69
CA MET A 307 34.07 -14.73 21.45
C MET A 307 34.66 -15.86 22.32
N PRO A 308 34.23 -16.02 23.59
CA PRO A 308 34.64 -17.16 24.38
C PRO A 308 33.84 -18.43 24.02
N VAL A 309 34.59 -19.46 23.61
CA VAL A 309 34.12 -20.84 23.45
C VAL A 309 33.80 -21.44 24.83
N LYS A 310 32.58 -21.97 24.97
CA LYS A 310 32.10 -22.62 26.20
C LYS A 310 32.56 -24.08 26.24
N VAL A 311 33.56 -24.39 27.06
CA VAL A 311 33.96 -25.77 27.39
C VAL A 311 33.05 -26.29 28.51
N MET A 312 32.40 -27.44 28.31
CA MET A 312 31.65 -28.14 29.36
C MET A 312 32.54 -29.12 30.13
N PRO A 313 32.44 -29.22 31.46
CA PRO A 313 33.16 -30.24 32.22
C PRO A 313 32.42 -31.58 32.20
N TYR A 314 33.21 -32.65 32.01
CA TYR A 314 32.83 -34.05 32.24
C TYR A 314 32.54 -34.28 33.73
N THR A 315 31.40 -34.90 34.05
CA THR A 315 31.15 -35.49 35.38
C THR A 315 31.28 -37.01 35.26
N SER A 316 32.27 -37.56 35.94
CA SER A 316 32.39 -38.99 36.25
C SER A 316 31.67 -39.28 37.56
N SER A 317 30.59 -40.06 37.52
CA SER A 317 30.03 -40.86 38.61
C SER A 317 29.10 -41.90 38.01
#